data_AF-A0A948N882-F1
#
_entry.id   AF-A0A948N882-F1
#
_cell.length_a   1.000
_cell.length_b   1.000
_cell.length_c   1.000
_cell.angle_alpha   90.00
_cell.angle_beta   90.00
_cell.angle_gamma   90.00
#
_symmetry.space_group_name_H-M   'P 1'
#
loop_
_entity.id
_entity.type
_entity.pdbx_description
1 polymer ?
#
loop_
_entity_poly.entity_id
_entity_poly.type
_entity_poly.pdbx_seq_one_letter_code
_entity_poly.pdbx_strand_id
1 'polypeptide(L)'
;MTALAIALALFAQTPDAGGAPAEAPSAVAAAEDRLPAGAPRDDYQFVAWCYGALRGYIDMHDEMMPEVTRIETQFRKPGTNLADDLKVYAQMQKDGKAQLKTFQSTLTAAEKASVRPINTIGANAVRLGRQIWNTGPDVTKARKAQEWMSWSLPARCESVSASLENRAKLMGATFRVNEEPAAPEAAPAETPPVSPN
;
A
#
# COMPACT_ATOMS: atom_id res chain seq x y z
N MET A 1 -40.61 12.70 62.24
CA MET A 1 -39.36 12.02 61.87
C MET A 1 -39.25 12.08 60.36
N THR A 2 -38.38 12.99 59.93
CA THR A 2 -37.61 13.10 58.68
C THR A 2 -38.29 12.85 57.32
N ALA A 3 -38.44 13.96 56.59
CA ALA A 3 -38.97 14.08 55.25
C ALA A 3 -37.98 13.66 54.14
N LEU A 4 -38.54 13.17 53.03
CA LEU A 4 -37.92 13.05 51.72
C LEU A 4 -37.31 14.39 51.25
N ALA A 5 -36.03 14.38 50.89
CA ALA A 5 -35.43 15.34 49.96
C ALA A 5 -34.10 14.77 49.43
N ILE A 6 -34.15 14.01 48.32
CA ILE A 6 -32.96 13.72 47.51
C ILE A 6 -32.94 14.78 46.41
N ALA A 7 -32.14 15.82 46.65
CA ALA A 7 -31.90 16.90 45.71
C ALA A 7 -31.04 16.42 44.54
N LEU A 8 -31.49 16.77 43.33
CA LEU A 8 -30.68 16.85 42.11
C LEU A 8 -29.42 17.67 42.40
N ALA A 9 -28.25 17.03 42.44
CA ALA A 9 -26.96 17.69 42.35
C ALA A 9 -26.25 17.19 41.08
N LEU A 10 -26.79 17.59 39.93
CA LEU A 10 -26.08 17.60 38.66
C LEU A 10 -25.57 19.04 38.47
N PHE A 11 -24.35 19.18 37.95
CA PHE A 11 -23.64 20.44 37.60
C PHE A 11 -22.78 21.10 38.71
N ALA A 12 -21.65 20.46 39.02
CA ALA A 12 -20.45 21.17 39.46
C ALA A 12 -19.21 20.49 38.84
N GLN A 13 -18.97 20.75 37.55
CA GLN A 13 -17.63 20.65 36.97
C GLN A 13 -17.29 22.04 36.44
N THR A 14 -16.45 22.72 37.20
CA THR A 14 -15.82 24.01 36.89
C THR A 14 -15.02 23.91 35.59
N PRO A 15 -15.11 24.90 34.67
CA PRO A 15 -14.18 25.01 33.57
C PRO A 15 -12.86 25.56 34.12
N ASP A 16 -11.90 24.69 34.39
CA ASP A 16 -10.51 25.09 34.57
C ASP A 16 -9.96 25.51 33.20
N ALA A 17 -9.41 26.72 33.17
CA ALA A 17 -8.80 27.31 32.00
C ALA A 17 -7.42 26.67 31.75
N GLY A 18 -7.13 26.38 30.48
CA GLY A 18 -5.75 26.47 29.98
C GLY A 18 -4.89 25.21 30.03
N GLY A 19 -5.44 24.04 29.76
CA GLY A 19 -4.68 22.89 29.27
C GLY A 19 -5.43 22.30 28.09
N ALA A 20 -4.91 22.47 26.87
CA ALA A 20 -5.48 21.82 25.69
C ALA A 20 -5.64 20.32 26.00
N PRO A 21 -6.83 19.71 25.78
CA PRO A 21 -6.96 18.28 25.93
C PRO A 21 -5.93 17.64 24.99
N ALA A 22 -4.96 16.92 25.56
CA ALA A 22 -4.12 16.03 24.77
C ALA A 22 -5.09 15.07 24.07
N GLU A 23 -5.21 15.26 22.76
CA GLU A 23 -6.05 14.44 21.89
C GLU A 23 -5.67 12.99 22.15
N ALA A 24 -6.56 12.22 22.79
CA ALA A 24 -6.36 10.79 22.92
C ALA A 24 -6.16 10.25 21.50
N PRO A 25 -5.09 9.49 21.22
CA PRO A 25 -4.82 9.06 19.86
C PRO A 25 -6.05 8.32 19.34
N SER A 26 -6.60 8.83 18.23
CA SER A 26 -7.76 8.23 17.57
C SER A 26 -7.49 6.73 17.35
N ALA A 27 -8.50 5.89 17.61
CA ALA A 27 -8.40 4.44 17.35
C ALA A 27 -8.01 4.13 15.89
N VAL A 28 -8.27 5.08 14.97
CA VAL A 28 -7.85 5.02 13.58
C VAL A 28 -6.33 5.20 13.44
N ALA A 29 -5.75 6.21 14.09
CA ALA A 29 -4.30 6.44 14.09
C ALA A 29 -3.53 5.27 14.75
N ALA A 30 -4.06 4.73 15.85
CA ALA A 30 -3.47 3.57 16.51
C ALA A 30 -3.52 2.28 15.67
N ALA A 31 -4.50 2.16 14.75
CA ALA A 31 -4.58 1.06 13.80
C ALA A 31 -3.57 1.22 12.64
N GLU A 32 -3.31 2.45 12.20
CA GLU A 32 -2.32 2.75 11.15
C GLU A 32 -0.87 2.49 11.60
N ASP A 33 -0.56 2.68 12.88
CA ASP A 33 0.74 2.37 13.45
C ASP A 33 1.03 0.85 13.54
N ARG A 34 -0.03 0.02 13.59
CA ARG A 34 0.12 -1.43 13.75
C ARG A 34 0.39 -2.10 12.41
N LEU A 35 1.53 -2.79 12.31
CA LEU A 35 1.86 -3.56 11.11
C LEU A 35 0.86 -4.71 10.89
N PRO A 36 0.46 -4.98 9.63
CA PRO A 36 -0.31 -6.17 9.30
C PRO A 36 0.39 -7.44 9.78
N ALA A 37 -0.39 -8.47 10.12
CA ALA A 37 0.15 -9.75 10.54
C ALA A 37 1.08 -10.33 9.46
N GLY A 38 2.30 -10.71 9.86
CA GLY A 38 3.31 -11.26 8.96
C GLY A 38 4.03 -10.24 8.06
N ALA A 39 3.68 -8.95 8.15
CA ALA A 39 4.40 -7.91 7.42
C ALA A 39 5.79 -7.63 8.04
N PRO A 40 6.85 -7.46 7.23
CA PRO A 40 8.16 -7.06 7.72
C PRO A 40 8.15 -5.69 8.41
N ARG A 41 9.08 -5.47 9.36
CA ARG A 41 9.25 -4.18 10.05
C ARG A 41 10.18 -3.20 9.32
N ASP A 42 11.11 -3.74 8.55
CA ASP A 42 12.05 -2.96 7.75
C ASP A 42 11.33 -2.32 6.55
N ASP A 43 11.57 -1.03 6.29
CA ASP A 43 10.81 -0.27 5.30
C ASP A 43 10.94 -0.84 3.88
N TYR A 44 12.13 -1.29 3.46
CA TYR A 44 12.32 -1.88 2.14
C TYR A 44 11.56 -3.20 2.01
N GLN A 45 11.71 -4.10 2.98
CA GLN A 45 10.96 -5.35 2.99
C GLN A 45 9.45 -5.12 3.15
N PHE A 46 9.03 -4.10 3.89
CA PHE A 46 7.62 -3.74 4.05
C PHE A 46 7.00 -3.26 2.73
N VAL A 47 7.69 -2.37 2.00
CA VAL A 47 7.25 -1.93 0.66
C VAL A 47 7.21 -3.11 -0.32
N ALA A 48 8.20 -4.00 -0.26
CA ALA A 48 8.21 -5.23 -1.06
C ALA A 48 7.02 -6.16 -0.71
N TRP A 49 6.68 -6.27 0.57
CA TRP A 49 5.49 -6.99 1.03
C TRP A 49 4.20 -6.33 0.52
N CYS A 50 4.09 -5.00 0.59
CA CYS A 50 2.94 -4.25 0.05
C CYS A 50 2.80 -4.47 -1.46
N TYR A 51 3.91 -4.49 -2.21
CA TYR A 51 3.91 -4.83 -3.63
C TYR A 51 3.34 -6.23 -3.87
N GLY A 52 3.82 -7.23 -3.13
CA GLY A 52 3.34 -8.61 -3.24
C GLY A 52 1.86 -8.78 -2.90
N ALA A 53 1.40 -8.11 -1.84
CA ALA A 53 0.00 -8.11 -1.41
C ALA A 53 -0.91 -7.49 -2.48
N LEU A 54 -0.56 -6.30 -2.97
CA LEU A 54 -1.34 -5.64 -4.03
C LEU A 54 -1.32 -6.44 -5.33
N ARG A 55 -0.19 -7.06 -5.67
CA ARG A 55 -0.09 -7.88 -6.87
C ARG A 55 -1.01 -9.11 -6.79
N GLY A 56 -1.01 -9.79 -5.66
CA GLY A 56 -1.91 -10.92 -5.43
C GLY A 56 -3.39 -10.51 -5.51
N TYR A 57 -3.75 -9.36 -4.94
CA TYR A 57 -5.10 -8.81 -5.02
C TYR A 57 -5.57 -8.63 -6.47
N ILE A 58 -4.71 -8.03 -7.31
CA ILE A 58 -5.03 -7.76 -8.72
C ILE A 58 -5.08 -9.05 -9.54
N ASP A 59 -4.15 -9.99 -9.29
CA ASP A 59 -4.11 -11.28 -10.01
C ASP A 59 -5.37 -12.12 -9.74
N MET A 60 -6.04 -11.93 -8.59
CA MET A 60 -7.28 -12.62 -8.22
C MET A 60 -8.54 -12.06 -8.89
N HIS A 61 -8.47 -10.91 -9.55
CA HIS A 61 -9.64 -10.21 -10.08
C HIS A 61 -10.59 -11.15 -10.85
N ASP A 62 -10.08 -11.83 -11.88
CA ASP A 62 -10.91 -12.67 -12.76
C ASP A 62 -11.49 -13.90 -12.04
N GLU A 63 -10.80 -14.41 -11.02
CA GLU A 63 -11.29 -15.50 -10.17
C GLU A 63 -12.46 -15.03 -9.29
N MET A 64 -12.41 -13.79 -8.79
CA MET A 64 -13.39 -13.24 -7.85
C MET A 64 -14.64 -12.68 -8.55
N MET A 65 -14.48 -12.09 -9.74
CA MET A 65 -15.56 -11.37 -10.43
C MET A 65 -16.88 -12.13 -10.61
N PRO A 66 -16.92 -13.46 -10.84
CA PRO A 66 -18.18 -14.21 -10.91
C PRO A 66 -18.98 -14.15 -9.59
N GLU A 67 -18.31 -14.34 -8.45
CA GLU A 67 -18.95 -14.27 -7.14
C GLU A 67 -19.29 -12.83 -6.76
N VAL A 68 -18.41 -11.86 -7.08
CA VAL A 68 -18.68 -10.42 -6.91
C VAL A 68 -19.96 -10.04 -7.66
N THR A 69 -20.06 -10.42 -8.94
CA THR A 69 -21.25 -10.15 -9.77
C THR A 69 -22.51 -10.75 -9.15
N ARG A 70 -22.42 -11.98 -8.62
CA ARG A 70 -23.54 -12.63 -7.92
C ARG A 70 -23.94 -11.88 -6.65
N ILE A 71 -22.98 -11.47 -5.83
CA ILE A 71 -23.19 -10.74 -4.58
C ILE A 71 -23.81 -9.37 -4.86
N GLU A 72 -23.21 -8.59 -5.77
CA GLU A 72 -23.72 -7.28 -6.16
C GLU A 72 -25.11 -7.37 -6.78
N THR A 73 -25.41 -8.43 -7.53
CA THR A 73 -26.77 -8.65 -8.05
C THR A 73 -27.79 -8.84 -6.93
N GLN A 74 -27.42 -9.57 -5.86
CA GLN A 74 -28.31 -9.94 -4.76
C GLN A 74 -28.54 -8.81 -3.74
N PHE A 75 -27.52 -8.01 -3.45
CA PHE A 75 -27.54 -7.02 -2.36
C PHE A 75 -27.57 -5.57 -2.84
N ARG A 76 -27.90 -5.35 -4.11
CA ARG A 76 -27.95 -4.03 -4.74
C ARG A 76 -28.93 -3.09 -4.07
N LYS A 77 -28.54 -1.81 -3.98
CA LYS A 77 -29.40 -0.73 -3.50
C LYS A 77 -30.55 -0.48 -4.51
N PRO A 78 -31.79 -0.26 -4.04
CA PRO A 78 -32.88 0.15 -4.92
C PRO A 78 -32.52 1.42 -5.72
N GLY A 79 -32.76 1.39 -7.03
CA GLY A 79 -32.50 2.51 -7.94
C GLY A 79 -31.09 2.59 -8.52
N THR A 80 -30.17 1.66 -8.21
CA THR A 80 -28.88 1.53 -8.91
C THR A 80 -28.92 0.44 -9.98
N ASN A 81 -27.92 0.44 -10.87
CA ASN A 81 -27.77 -0.60 -11.88
C ASN A 81 -26.42 -1.33 -11.72
N LEU A 82 -26.43 -2.63 -12.01
CA LEU A 82 -25.27 -3.51 -11.82
C LEU A 82 -24.05 -3.07 -12.63
N ALA A 83 -24.27 -2.53 -13.83
CA ALA A 83 -23.17 -2.10 -14.69
C ALA A 83 -22.36 -0.96 -14.04
N ASP A 84 -23.05 -0.03 -13.36
CA ASP A 84 -22.39 1.05 -12.61
C ASP A 84 -21.68 0.54 -11.36
N ASP A 85 -22.32 -0.37 -10.60
CA ASP A 85 -21.73 -0.95 -9.40
C ASP A 85 -20.43 -1.72 -9.74
N LEU A 86 -20.41 -2.43 -10.88
CA LEU A 86 -19.23 -3.19 -11.33
C LEU A 86 -18.07 -2.32 -11.83
N LYS A 87 -18.29 -1.04 -12.17
CA LYS A 87 -17.22 -0.13 -12.61
C LYS A 87 -16.17 0.10 -11.52
N VAL A 88 -16.57 0.06 -10.24
CA VAL A 88 -15.66 0.26 -9.11
C VAL A 88 -14.52 -0.75 -9.15
N TYR A 89 -14.80 -2.03 -9.42
CA TYR A 89 -13.79 -3.09 -9.47
C TYR A 89 -12.80 -2.92 -10.63
N ALA A 90 -13.29 -2.50 -11.80
CA ALA A 90 -12.42 -2.19 -12.94
C ALA A 90 -11.50 -0.99 -12.64
N GLN A 91 -12.02 0.04 -11.99
CA GLN A 91 -11.24 1.20 -11.57
C GLN A 91 -10.20 0.83 -10.51
N MET A 92 -10.57 0.04 -9.49
CA MET A 92 -9.63 -0.49 -8.49
C MET A 92 -8.50 -1.30 -9.13
N GLN A 93 -8.79 -2.11 -10.15
CA GLN A 93 -7.75 -2.85 -10.87
C GLN A 93 -6.78 -1.92 -11.60
N LYS A 94 -7.29 -0.84 -12.21
CA LYS A 94 -6.48 0.18 -12.89
C LYS A 94 -5.60 0.93 -11.90
N ASP A 95 -6.17 1.39 -10.79
CA ASP A 95 -5.45 2.16 -9.76
C ASP A 95 -4.40 1.28 -9.08
N GLY A 96 -4.74 0.03 -8.78
CA GLY A 96 -3.79 -0.94 -8.25
C GLY A 96 -2.60 -1.18 -9.21
N LYS A 97 -2.84 -1.27 -10.53
CA LYS A 97 -1.75 -1.39 -11.51
C LYS A 97 -0.85 -0.14 -11.56
N ALA A 98 -1.41 1.05 -11.36
CA ALA A 98 -0.62 2.27 -11.25
C ALA A 98 0.22 2.26 -9.96
N GLN A 99 -0.38 1.93 -8.83
CA GLN A 99 0.30 1.84 -7.54
C GLN A 99 1.42 0.79 -7.52
N LEU A 100 1.24 -0.35 -8.20
CA LEU A 100 2.30 -1.35 -8.38
C LEU A 100 3.55 -0.78 -9.06
N LYS A 101 3.37 0.09 -10.07
CA LYS A 101 4.50 0.74 -10.75
C LYS A 101 5.25 1.69 -9.80
N THR A 102 4.51 2.42 -8.97
CA THR A 102 5.10 3.27 -7.92
C THR A 102 5.97 2.44 -6.97
N PHE A 103 5.44 1.35 -6.41
CA PHE A 103 6.21 0.48 -5.52
C PHE A 103 7.42 -0.16 -6.23
N GLN A 104 7.26 -0.62 -7.47
CA GLN A 104 8.37 -1.17 -8.25
C GLN A 104 9.50 -0.14 -8.45
N SER A 105 9.14 1.11 -8.77
CA SER A 105 10.09 2.21 -8.90
C SER A 105 10.82 2.48 -7.58
N THR A 106 10.09 2.55 -6.46
CA THR A 106 10.67 2.73 -5.13
C THR A 106 11.64 1.62 -4.77
N LEU A 107 11.28 0.36 -5.00
CA LEU A 107 12.14 -0.80 -4.72
C LEU A 107 13.41 -0.77 -5.56
N THR A 108 13.28 -0.46 -6.85
CA THR A 108 14.42 -0.32 -7.76
C THR A 108 15.36 0.81 -7.30
N ALA A 109 14.81 1.95 -6.90
CA ALA A 109 15.60 3.07 -6.38
C ALA A 109 16.33 2.69 -5.09
N ALA A 110 15.66 2.00 -4.16
CA ALA A 110 16.25 1.54 -2.91
C ALA A 110 17.38 0.52 -3.15
N GLU A 111 17.21 -0.40 -4.10
CA GLU A 111 18.24 -1.38 -4.48
C GLU A 111 19.48 -0.69 -5.07
N LYS A 112 19.29 0.29 -5.95
CA LYS A 112 20.38 1.09 -6.52
C LYS A 112 21.13 1.91 -5.48
N ALA A 113 20.41 2.43 -4.49
CA ALA A 113 20.99 3.23 -3.41
C ALA A 113 21.63 2.39 -2.29
N SER A 114 21.49 1.07 -2.31
CA SER A 114 21.98 0.19 -1.25
C SER A 114 23.46 -0.15 -1.44
N VAL A 115 24.23 -0.15 -0.35
CA VAL A 115 25.65 -0.55 -0.36
C VAL A 115 25.82 -2.07 -0.57
N ARG A 116 24.76 -2.86 -0.32
CA ARG A 116 24.75 -4.32 -0.51
C ARG A 116 23.55 -4.75 -1.34
N PRO A 117 23.62 -5.87 -2.09
CA PRO A 117 22.45 -6.41 -2.76
C PRO A 117 21.35 -6.77 -1.74
N ILE A 118 20.17 -6.17 -1.91
CA ILE A 118 18.98 -6.40 -1.06
C ILE A 118 17.80 -7.02 -1.83
N ASN A 119 17.94 -7.24 -3.14
CA ASN A 119 16.89 -7.78 -4.00
C ASN A 119 16.37 -9.17 -3.55
N THR A 120 17.23 -10.03 -2.99
CA THR A 120 16.84 -11.37 -2.52
C THR A 120 15.92 -11.32 -1.30
N ILE A 121 16.19 -10.43 -0.33
CA ILE A 121 15.31 -10.20 0.82
C ILE A 121 14.01 -9.52 0.38
N GLY A 122 14.08 -8.63 -0.62
CA GLY A 122 12.90 -8.02 -1.24
C GLY A 122 12.01 -9.06 -1.90
N ALA A 123 12.56 -9.95 -2.72
CA ALA A 123 11.82 -11.03 -3.38
C ALA A 123 11.12 -11.96 -2.37
N ASN A 124 11.77 -12.25 -1.23
CA ASN A 124 11.13 -13.01 -0.16
C ASN A 124 9.94 -12.26 0.45
N ALA A 125 10.09 -10.96 0.71
CA ALA A 125 9.00 -10.14 1.22
C ALA A 125 7.83 -10.01 0.23
N VAL A 126 8.11 -9.88 -1.08
CA VAL A 126 7.07 -9.95 -2.14
C VAL A 126 6.28 -11.26 -2.05
N ARG A 127 6.97 -12.39 -1.89
CA ARG A 127 6.32 -13.70 -1.73
C ARG A 127 5.44 -13.75 -0.49
N LEU A 128 5.92 -13.25 0.66
CA LEU A 128 5.14 -13.17 1.90
C LEU A 128 3.90 -12.29 1.74
N GLY A 129 4.02 -11.15 1.04
CA GLY A 129 2.90 -10.27 0.74
C GLY A 129 1.84 -10.96 -0.10
N ARG A 130 2.26 -11.68 -1.15
CA ARG A 130 1.33 -12.44 -2.00
C ARG A 130 0.62 -13.57 -1.23
N GLN A 131 1.29 -14.16 -0.23
CA GLN A 131 0.74 -15.28 0.53
C GLN A 131 -0.49 -14.94 1.36
N ILE A 132 -0.79 -13.66 1.65
CA ILE A 132 -2.02 -13.29 2.37
C ILE A 132 -3.30 -13.70 1.64
N TRP A 133 -3.19 -13.90 0.33
CA TRP A 133 -4.27 -14.31 -0.56
C TRP A 133 -4.41 -15.82 -0.73
N ASN A 134 -3.46 -16.59 -0.19
CA ASN A 134 -3.53 -18.04 -0.21
C ASN A 134 -4.45 -18.51 0.92
N THR A 135 -5.72 -18.77 0.58
CA THR A 135 -6.69 -19.33 1.52
C THR A 135 -6.60 -20.85 1.58
N GLY A 136 -6.88 -21.43 2.75
CA GLY A 136 -6.99 -22.87 2.92
C GLY A 136 -8.15 -23.49 2.13
N PRO A 137 -8.18 -24.82 1.95
CA PRO A 137 -9.20 -25.51 1.15
C PRO A 137 -10.62 -25.36 1.70
N ASP A 138 -10.76 -25.04 3.00
CA ASP A 138 -12.05 -24.92 3.67
C ASP A 138 -12.74 -23.56 3.45
N VAL A 139 -12.07 -22.59 2.82
CA VAL A 139 -12.65 -21.28 2.54
C VAL A 139 -13.53 -21.33 1.29
N THR A 140 -14.81 -21.00 1.45
CA THR A 140 -15.74 -20.97 0.32
C THR A 140 -15.40 -19.83 -0.65
N LYS A 141 -15.74 -20.01 -1.94
CA LYS A 141 -15.57 -18.96 -2.96
C LYS A 141 -16.27 -17.66 -2.59
N ALA A 142 -17.49 -17.76 -2.03
CA ALA A 142 -18.25 -16.61 -1.58
C ALA A 142 -17.53 -15.85 -0.45
N ARG A 143 -16.97 -16.57 0.54
CA ARG A 143 -16.20 -15.93 1.62
C ARG A 143 -14.93 -15.27 1.08
N LYS A 144 -14.21 -15.96 0.19
CA LYS A 144 -13.00 -15.44 -0.45
C LYS A 144 -13.29 -14.16 -1.25
N ALA A 145 -14.39 -14.13 -2.01
CA ALA A 145 -14.82 -12.94 -2.75
C ALA A 145 -15.24 -11.79 -1.83
N GLN A 146 -15.96 -12.07 -0.73
CA GLN A 146 -16.32 -11.03 0.25
C GLN A 146 -15.10 -10.38 0.89
N GLU A 147 -14.11 -11.17 1.29
CA GLU A 147 -12.85 -10.64 1.83
C GLU A 147 -12.08 -9.84 0.78
N TRP A 148 -12.07 -10.31 -0.47
CA TRP A 148 -11.46 -9.56 -1.57
C TRP A 148 -12.18 -8.23 -1.80
N MET A 149 -13.51 -8.19 -1.79
CA MET A 149 -14.31 -6.96 -1.96
C MET A 149 -14.09 -5.94 -0.84
N SER A 150 -13.88 -6.39 0.40
CA SER A 150 -13.69 -5.52 1.56
C SER A 150 -12.24 -5.10 1.78
N TRP A 151 -11.30 -5.72 1.07
CA TRP A 151 -9.88 -5.48 1.30
C TRP A 151 -9.40 -4.19 0.64
N SER A 152 -8.51 -3.50 1.35
CA SER A 152 -7.75 -2.37 0.84
C SER A 152 -6.29 -2.50 1.25
N LEU A 153 -5.43 -1.85 0.46
CA LEU A 153 -4.03 -1.76 0.83
C LEU A 153 -3.90 -0.91 2.10
N PRO A 154 -3.11 -1.34 3.11
CA PRO A 154 -2.88 -0.54 4.31
C PRO A 154 -2.31 0.84 3.95
N ALA A 155 -2.86 1.92 4.50
CA ALA A 155 -2.42 3.30 4.23
C ALA A 155 -0.91 3.50 4.43
N ARG A 156 -0.34 2.79 5.40
CA ARG A 156 1.10 2.77 5.68
C ARG A 156 1.97 2.35 4.49
N CYS A 157 1.46 1.53 3.57
CA CYS A 157 2.20 1.13 2.37
C CYS A 157 2.60 2.34 1.52
N GLU A 158 1.71 3.32 1.38
CA GLU A 158 1.98 4.53 0.60
C GLU A 158 2.98 5.45 1.32
N SER A 159 2.76 5.70 2.61
CA SER A 159 3.61 6.60 3.39
C SER A 159 5.05 6.07 3.55
N VAL A 160 5.19 4.77 3.82
CA VAL A 160 6.52 4.13 3.92
C VAL A 160 7.20 4.07 2.56
N SER A 161 6.47 3.79 1.47
CA SER A 161 7.02 3.85 0.12
C SER A 161 7.56 5.24 -0.23
N ALA A 162 6.80 6.29 0.04
CA ALA A 162 7.23 7.66 -0.22
C ALA A 162 8.48 8.04 0.60
N SER A 163 8.51 7.65 1.88
CA SER A 163 9.67 7.88 2.74
C SER A 163 10.91 7.12 2.26
N LEU A 164 10.75 5.85 1.87
CA LEU A 164 11.81 5.01 1.33
C LEU A 164 12.37 5.58 0.02
N GLU A 165 11.50 6.00 -0.90
CA GLU A 165 11.91 6.61 -2.16
C GLU A 165 12.74 7.88 -1.93
N ASN A 166 12.29 8.76 -1.03
CA ASN A 166 13.01 9.98 -0.68
C ASN A 166 14.40 9.68 -0.13
N ARG A 167 14.53 8.72 0.80
CA ARG A 167 15.83 8.31 1.33
C ARG A 167 16.70 7.68 0.26
N ALA A 168 16.13 6.85 -0.62
CA ALA A 168 16.85 6.23 -1.72
C ALA A 168 17.40 7.27 -2.71
N LYS A 169 16.63 8.31 -3.03
CA LYS A 169 17.10 9.43 -3.87
C LYS A 169 18.28 10.19 -3.23
N LEU A 170 18.19 10.48 -1.93
CA LEU A 170 19.28 11.16 -1.20
C LEU A 170 20.55 10.30 -1.15
N MET A 171 20.40 9.00 -0.87
CA MET A 171 21.52 8.07 -0.81
C MET A 171 22.11 7.81 -2.20
N GLY A 172 21.30 7.63 -3.23
CA GLY A 172 21.74 7.42 -4.61
C GLY A 172 22.47 8.63 -5.21
N ALA A 173 22.08 9.86 -4.82
CA ALA A 173 22.81 11.06 -5.19
C ALA A 173 24.22 11.12 -4.56
N THR A 174 24.40 10.46 -3.41
CA THR A 174 25.65 10.49 -2.63
C THR A 174 26.55 9.27 -2.91
N PHE A 175 25.94 8.11 -3.16
CA PHE A 175 26.58 6.80 -3.27
C PHE A 175 26.15 6.15 -4.60
N ARG A 176 26.89 6.40 -5.68
CA ARG A 176 26.71 5.76 -7.00
C ARG A 176 27.26 4.33 -7.03
N VAL A 177 26.92 3.53 -6.02
CA VAL A 177 27.61 2.25 -5.73
C VAL A 177 27.11 1.11 -6.63
N ASN A 178 25.85 1.18 -7.11
CA ASN A 178 25.26 0.19 -8.02
C ASN A 178 24.70 0.82 -9.31
N GLU A 179 25.32 1.90 -9.79
CA GLU A 179 24.95 2.48 -11.09
C GLU A 179 25.46 1.54 -12.20
N GLU A 180 24.56 1.05 -13.05
CA GLU A 180 24.95 0.26 -14.21
C GLU A 180 25.85 1.14 -15.08
N PRO A 181 27.03 0.67 -15.53
CA PRO A 181 27.92 1.50 -16.32
C PRO A 181 27.17 2.01 -17.55
N ALA A 182 27.19 3.32 -17.77
CA ALA A 182 26.62 3.88 -18.99
C ALA A 182 27.22 3.15 -20.20
N ALA A 183 26.37 2.66 -21.09
CA ALA A 183 26.81 2.09 -22.36
C ALA A 183 27.76 3.10 -23.02
N PRO A 184 28.95 2.69 -23.49
CA PRO A 184 29.92 3.63 -24.03
C PRO A 184 29.29 4.45 -25.14
N GLU A 185 29.30 5.76 -24.96
CA GLU A 185 28.87 6.73 -25.96
C GLU A 185 29.70 6.48 -27.22
N ALA A 186 29.02 6.17 -28.33
CA ALA A 186 29.69 5.91 -29.60
C ALA A 186 30.57 7.11 -29.95
N ALA A 187 31.87 6.87 -30.06
CA ALA A 187 32.84 7.90 -30.42
C ALA A 187 32.38 8.64 -31.68
N PRO A 188 32.54 9.98 -31.75
CA PRO A 188 32.20 10.73 -32.94
C PRO A 188 33.01 10.20 -34.13
N ALA A 189 32.32 9.90 -35.24
CA ALA A 189 32.96 9.47 -36.47
C ALA A 189 33.97 10.54 -36.95
N GLU A 190 35.23 10.13 -37.05
CA GLU A 190 36.30 10.90 -37.67
C GLU A 190 35.92 11.24 -39.12
N THR A 191 35.78 12.53 -39.43
CA THR A 191 35.61 12.99 -40.80
C THR A 191 36.92 12.80 -41.57
N PRO A 192 36.93 12.13 -42.74
CA PRO A 192 38.16 11.92 -43.49
C PRO A 192 38.65 13.25 -44.11
N PRO A 193 39.99 13.43 -44.23
CA PRO A 193 40.57 14.68 -44.69
C PRO A 193 40.31 14.94 -46.18
N VAL A 194 39.87 16.16 -46.49
CA VAL A 194 39.75 16.68 -47.86
C VAL A 194 41.15 16.85 -48.44
N SER A 195 41.43 16.18 -49.57
CA SER A 195 42.68 16.37 -50.32
C SER A 195 42.67 17.71 -51.05
N PRO A 196 43.79 18.46 -51.07
CA PRO A 196 43.90 19.70 -51.83
C PRO A 196 44.20 19.41 -53.30
N ASN A 197 43.70 20.30 -54.17
CA ASN A 197 44.00 20.37 -55.60
C ASN A 197 45.03 21.46 -55.85
#